data_AF-A0A820FY49-F1
#
_entry.id   AF-A0A820FY49-F1
#
_cell.length_a   1.000
_cell.length_b   1.000
_cell.length_c   1.000
_cell.angle_alpha   90.00
_cell.angle_beta   90.00
_cell.angle_gamma   90.00
#
_symmetry.space_group_name_H-M   'P 1'
#
loop_
_entity.id
_entity.type
_entity.pdbx_description
1 polymer ?
#
loop_
_entity_poly.entity_id
_entity_poly.type
_entity_poly.pdbx_seq_one_letter_code
_entity_poly.pdbx_strand_id
1 'polypeptide(L)'
;MKARIESYIRAQQDPPLFPYTTFIHVGFYYQNFQTFFQPTTDFEFRVVLQPTARLPLYDVHDTGPIVVQCFEHPDRWGQGNIVPIVAERLTMNEICETIRRITGNQKIRYIP
;
A
#
# COMPACT_ATOMS: atom_id res chain seq x y z
N MET A 1 15.38 3.12 -5.90
CA MET A 1 16.26 2.36 -4.98
C MET A 1 15.79 0.92 -4.78
N LYS A 2 14.59 0.67 -4.22
CA LYS A 2 14.08 -0.69 -3.94
C LYS A 2 14.03 -1.62 -5.16
N ALA A 3 13.57 -1.13 -6.32
CA ALA A 3 13.58 -1.92 -7.56
C ALA A 3 14.98 -2.40 -7.97
N ARG A 4 16.04 -1.60 -7.75
CA ARG A 4 17.42 -2.02 -8.05
C ARG A 4 17.90 -3.11 -7.11
N ILE A 5 17.49 -3.05 -5.84
CA ILE A 5 17.80 -4.10 -4.84
C ILE A 5 17.10 -5.40 -5.25
N GLU A 6 15.83 -5.33 -5.65
CA GLU A 6 15.12 -6.49 -6.18
C GLU A 6 15.82 -7.07 -7.42
N SER A 7 16.18 -6.25 -8.41
CA SER A 7 16.93 -6.72 -9.58
C SER A 7 18.27 -7.36 -9.21
N TYR A 8 18.98 -6.79 -8.23
CA TYR A 8 20.24 -7.34 -7.74
C TYR A 8 20.04 -8.74 -7.11
N ILE A 9 19.06 -8.89 -6.21
CA ILE A 9 18.75 -10.18 -5.59
C ILE A 9 18.35 -11.22 -6.65
N ARG A 10 17.55 -10.82 -7.65
CA ARG A 10 17.16 -11.69 -8.77
C ARG A 10 18.34 -12.11 -9.65
N ALA A 11 19.40 -11.31 -9.73
CA ALA A 11 20.59 -11.65 -10.51
C ALA A 11 21.50 -12.67 -9.80
N GLN A 12 21.34 -12.88 -8.49
CA GLN A 12 22.15 -13.79 -7.68
C GLN A 12 21.45 -15.15 -7.50
N GLN A 13 21.17 -15.85 -8.61
CA GLN A 13 20.45 -17.14 -8.60
C GLN A 13 21.33 -18.38 -8.81
N ASP A 14 22.63 -18.21 -9.11
CA ASP A 14 23.55 -19.33 -9.32
C ASP A 14 24.94 -19.07 -8.68
N PRO A 15 25.23 -19.65 -7.49
CA PRO A 15 24.26 -20.27 -6.59
C PRO A 15 23.31 -19.21 -5.99
N PRO A 16 22.09 -19.58 -5.57
CA PRO A 16 21.13 -18.63 -5.03
C PRO A 16 21.59 -18.08 -3.67
N LEU A 17 21.46 -16.77 -3.46
CA LEU A 17 21.82 -16.10 -2.20
C LEU A 17 20.97 -16.58 -1.00
N PHE A 18 19.70 -16.89 -1.25
CA PHE A 18 18.76 -17.42 -0.27
C PHE A 18 17.99 -18.60 -0.87
N PRO A 19 17.64 -19.63 -0.06
CA PRO A 19 16.88 -20.78 -0.55
C PRO A 19 15.47 -20.40 -1.02
N TYR A 20 14.88 -19.36 -0.42
CA TYR A 20 13.59 -18.80 -0.79
C TYR A 20 13.66 -17.28 -0.78
N THR A 21 12.97 -16.65 -1.71
CA THR A 21 12.85 -15.18 -1.81
C THR A 21 11.43 -14.80 -2.18
N THR A 22 10.86 -13.82 -1.49
CA THR A 22 9.57 -13.19 -1.83
C THR A 22 9.73 -11.69 -1.81
N PHE A 23 9.13 -10.98 -2.77
CA PHE A 23 9.19 -9.53 -2.86
C PHE A 23 7.84 -8.94 -2.45
N ILE A 24 7.78 -8.30 -1.29
CA ILE A 24 6.56 -7.66 -0.79
C ILE A 24 6.46 -6.24 -1.33
N HIS A 25 5.40 -5.98 -2.08
CA HIS A 25 5.12 -4.65 -2.65
C HIS A 25 3.88 -4.08 -1.95
N VAL A 26 4.08 -3.13 -1.05
CA VAL A 26 3.00 -2.57 -0.25
C VAL A 26 2.34 -1.37 -0.93
N GLY A 27 1.02 -1.25 -0.78
CA GLY A 27 0.26 -0.06 -1.19
C GLY A 27 0.48 1.14 -0.27
N PHE A 28 -0.36 2.16 -0.44
CA PHE A 28 -0.45 3.34 0.40
C PHE A 28 -1.24 3.02 1.69
N TYR A 29 -0.71 3.39 2.85
CA TYR A 29 -1.30 3.00 4.13
C TYR A 29 -2.51 3.87 4.45
N TYR A 30 -3.61 3.30 4.94
CA TYR A 30 -4.73 4.10 5.45
C TYR A 30 -4.27 5.08 6.56
N GLN A 31 -3.33 4.65 7.40
CA GLN A 31 -2.75 5.42 8.50
C GLN A 31 -1.99 6.69 8.04
N ASN A 32 -1.61 6.78 6.76
CA ASN A 32 -0.98 7.98 6.24
C ASN A 32 -1.93 9.19 6.30
N PHE A 33 -3.25 8.99 6.24
CA PHE A 33 -4.24 10.07 6.41
C PHE A 33 -4.35 10.59 7.86
N GLN A 34 -3.79 9.84 8.82
CA GLN A 34 -3.74 10.26 10.23
C GLN A 34 -2.45 11.01 10.57
N THR A 35 -1.46 11.04 9.67
CA THR A 35 -0.11 11.52 9.96
C THR A 35 0.38 12.49 8.89
N PHE A 36 0.68 11.97 7.69
CA PHE A 36 1.33 12.73 6.61
C PHE A 36 0.35 13.47 5.69
N PHE A 37 -0.88 12.98 5.59
CA PHE A 37 -1.91 13.49 4.69
C PHE A 37 -3.19 13.84 5.45
N GLN A 38 -3.02 14.49 6.59
CA GLN A 38 -4.15 14.99 7.37
C GLN A 38 -4.91 16.07 6.58
N PRO A 39 -6.23 16.18 6.77
CA PRO A 39 -6.98 17.28 6.19
C PRO A 39 -6.59 18.62 6.85
N THR A 40 -6.87 19.72 6.16
CA THR A 40 -6.76 21.06 6.76
C THR A 40 -7.77 21.23 7.90
N THR A 41 -7.66 22.35 8.64
CA THR A 41 -8.66 22.76 9.64
C THR A 41 -10.08 22.87 9.08
N ASP A 42 -10.23 23.08 7.76
CA ASP A 42 -11.51 23.15 7.06
C ASP A 42 -11.98 21.79 6.52
N PHE A 43 -11.34 20.70 6.94
CA PHE A 43 -11.61 19.32 6.49
C PHE A 43 -11.30 19.06 5.01
N GLU A 44 -10.30 19.75 4.45
CA GLU A 44 -9.93 19.59 3.05
C GLU A 44 -8.68 18.72 2.91
N PHE A 45 -8.77 17.64 2.13
CA PHE A 45 -7.60 16.90 1.70
C PHE A 45 -6.99 17.56 0.46
N ARG A 46 -5.84 18.21 0.64
CA ARG A 46 -5.09 18.91 -0.42
C ARG A 46 -3.87 18.07 -0.82
N VAL A 47 -4.07 17.17 -1.77
CA VAL A 47 -3.01 16.28 -2.26
C VAL A 47 -2.89 16.41 -3.77
N VAL A 48 -1.66 16.47 -4.27
CA VAL A 48 -1.38 16.65 -5.70
C VAL A 48 -1.59 15.32 -6.43
N LEU A 49 -2.86 14.99 -6.70
CA LEU A 49 -3.27 13.80 -7.44
C LEU A 49 -4.29 14.18 -8.51
N GLN A 50 -4.29 13.45 -9.63
CA GLN A 50 -5.39 13.61 -10.57
C GLN A 50 -6.70 13.14 -9.90
N PRO A 51 -7.84 13.83 -10.09
CA PRO A 51 -9.11 13.41 -9.48
C PRO A 51 -9.54 11.97 -9.80
N THR A 52 -9.06 11.44 -10.93
CA THR A 52 -9.31 10.07 -11.40
C THR A 52 -8.25 9.06 -10.98
N ALA A 53 -7.16 9.50 -10.34
CA ALA A 53 -6.09 8.61 -9.90
C ALA A 53 -6.60 7.69 -8.78
N ARG A 54 -6.44 6.37 -8.98
CA ARG A 54 -6.79 5.36 -7.97
C ARG A 54 -5.56 4.94 -7.19
N LEU A 55 -5.56 5.22 -5.89
CA LEU A 55 -4.50 4.82 -4.97
C LEU A 55 -4.71 3.36 -4.55
N PRO A 56 -3.68 2.50 -4.65
CA PRO A 56 -3.72 1.16 -4.05
C PRO A 56 -3.55 1.29 -2.54
N LEU A 57 -4.61 1.07 -1.76
CA LEU A 57 -4.67 1.31 -0.33
C LEU A 57 -4.72 0.01 0.47
N TYR A 58 -4.17 0.02 1.68
CA TYR A 58 -4.33 -1.08 2.64
C TYR A 58 -4.04 -0.64 4.09
N ASP A 59 -4.38 -1.49 5.06
CA ASP A 59 -4.05 -1.27 6.48
C ASP A 59 -2.63 -1.79 6.78
N VAL A 60 -1.76 -0.93 7.33
CA VAL A 60 -0.38 -1.32 7.67
C VAL A 60 -0.31 -2.57 8.56
N HIS A 61 -1.32 -2.80 9.41
CA HIS A 61 -1.41 -3.96 10.30
C HIS A 61 -1.55 -5.29 9.54
N ASP A 62 -2.05 -5.27 8.30
CA ASP A 62 -2.16 -6.48 7.46
C ASP A 62 -0.79 -6.98 6.95
N THR A 63 0.25 -6.13 7.01
CA THR A 63 1.60 -6.49 6.52
C THR A 63 2.14 -7.72 7.24
N GLY A 64 2.05 -7.74 8.57
CA GLY A 64 2.61 -8.81 9.41
C GLY A 64 2.00 -10.18 9.07
N PRO A 65 0.67 -10.35 9.18
CA PRO A 65 0.00 -11.59 8.83
C PRO A 65 0.29 -12.08 7.40
N ILE A 66 0.34 -11.19 6.40
CA ILE A 66 0.64 -11.57 5.01
C ILE A 66 2.08 -12.05 4.85
N VAL A 67 3.04 -11.37 5.50
CA VAL A 67 4.43 -11.80 5.49
C VAL A 67 4.61 -13.16 6.18
N VAL A 68 3.91 -13.40 7.29
CA VAL A 68 3.89 -14.70 7.97
C VAL A 68 3.42 -15.79 7.01
N GLN A 69 2.33 -15.56 6.26
CA GLN A 69 1.85 -16.53 5.26
C GLN A 69 2.86 -16.83 4.15
N CYS A 70 3.71 -15.86 3.79
CA CYS A 70 4.79 -16.10 2.81
C CYS A 70 5.87 -17.02 3.39
N PHE A 71 6.20 -16.87 4.66
CA PHE A 71 7.17 -17.74 5.36
C PHE A 71 6.63 -19.14 5.66
N GLU A 72 5.36 -19.27 6.02
CA GLU A 72 4.73 -20.57 6.30
C GLU A 72 4.51 -21.41 5.03
N HIS A 73 4.45 -20.77 3.87
CA HIS A 73 4.24 -21.42 2.58
C HIS A 73 5.30 -21.03 1.54
N PRO A 74 6.59 -21.32 1.80
CA PRO A 74 7.70 -20.84 0.97
C PRO A 74 7.71 -21.52 -0.41
N ASP A 75 7.17 -22.73 -0.55
CA ASP A 75 7.06 -23.38 -1.85
C ASP A 75 6.06 -22.68 -2.78
N ARG A 76 5.10 -21.93 -2.22
CA ARG A 76 4.12 -21.14 -2.97
C ARG A 76 4.62 -19.72 -3.25
N TRP A 77 5.27 -19.09 -2.27
CA TRP A 77 5.57 -17.66 -2.32
C TRP A 77 7.06 -17.34 -2.48
N GLY A 78 7.94 -18.28 -2.17
CA GLY A 78 9.39 -18.12 -2.05
C GLY A 78 10.20 -18.32 -3.34
N GLN A 79 9.55 -18.41 -4.50
CA GLN A 79 10.23 -18.61 -5.80
C GLN A 79 10.52 -17.30 -6.53
N GLY A 80 10.80 -16.22 -5.78
CA GLY A 80 11.02 -14.88 -6.32
C GLY A 80 9.73 -14.17 -6.73
N ASN A 81 8.57 -14.59 -6.22
CA ASN A 81 7.27 -14.00 -6.53
C ASN A 81 7.15 -12.58 -5.93
N ILE A 82 6.40 -11.72 -6.62
CA ILE A 82 5.95 -10.45 -6.06
C ILE A 82 4.59 -10.69 -5.41
N VAL A 83 4.46 -10.30 -4.14
CA VAL A 83 3.19 -10.32 -3.41
C VAL A 83 2.77 -8.86 -3.17
N PRO A 84 1.82 -8.33 -3.99
CA PRO A 84 1.29 -7.00 -3.77
C PRO A 84 0.30 -7.01 -2.60
N ILE A 85 0.49 -6.12 -1.63
CA ILE A 85 -0.44 -5.94 -0.51
C ILE A 85 -1.29 -4.70 -0.79
N VAL A 86 -2.51 -4.95 -1.26
CA VAL A 86 -3.51 -3.93 -1.59
C VAL A 86 -4.89 -4.48 -1.24
N ALA A 87 -5.63 -3.78 -0.39
CA ALA A 87 -7.02 -4.10 -0.06
C ALA A 87 -7.98 -3.48 -1.08
N GLU A 88 -7.78 -2.19 -1.40
CA GLU A 88 -8.69 -1.43 -2.25
C GLU A 88 -7.96 -0.50 -3.20
N ARG A 89 -8.65 -0.04 -4.25
CA ARG A 89 -8.15 0.98 -5.18
C ARG A 89 -9.15 2.11 -5.28
N LEU A 90 -8.91 3.21 -4.56
CA LEU A 90 -9.86 4.32 -4.44
C LEU A 90 -9.25 5.63 -4.93
N THR A 91 -10.10 6.48 -5.51
CA THR A 91 -9.82 7.90 -5.75
C THR A 91 -9.93 8.69 -4.45
N MET A 92 -9.32 9.87 -4.39
CA MET A 92 -9.46 10.76 -3.23
C MET A 92 -10.91 11.17 -2.94
N ASN A 93 -11.76 11.25 -3.98
CA ASN A 93 -13.19 11.49 -3.82
C ASN A 93 -13.91 10.33 -3.13
N GLU A 94 -13.64 9.09 -3.54
CA GLU A 94 -14.19 7.88 -2.89
C GLU A 94 -13.71 7.73 -1.44
N ILE A 95 -12.45 8.11 -1.16
CA ILE A 95 -11.91 8.15 0.20
C ILE A 95 -12.67 9.19 1.04
N CYS A 96 -12.79 10.43 0.54
CA CYS A 96 -13.53 11.49 1.25
C CYS A 96 -14.99 11.09 1.51
N GLU A 97 -15.67 10.48 0.53
CA GLU A 97 -17.02 9.93 0.70
C GLU A 97 -17.07 8.88 1.82
N THR A 98 -16.11 7.97 1.84
CA THR A 98 -16.03 6.94 2.90
C THR A 98 -15.87 7.57 4.28
N ILE A 99 -15.00 8.58 4.43
CA ILE A 99 -14.80 9.27 5.70
C ILE A 99 -16.07 10.07 6.07
N ARG A 100 -16.72 10.75 5.11
CA ARG A 100 -18.01 11.43 5.34
C ARG A 100 -19.07 10.47 5.88
N ARG A 101 -19.21 9.30 5.26
CA ARG A 101 -20.18 8.28 5.65
C ARG A 101 -19.93 7.76 7.08
N ILE A 102 -18.67 7.53 7.45
CA ILE A 102 -18.31 6.96 8.76
C ILE A 102 -18.38 8.02 9.87
N THR A 103 -17.94 9.24 9.59
CA THR A 103 -17.84 10.31 10.61
C THR A 103 -19.09 11.19 10.71
N GLY A 104 -19.95 11.18 9.68
CA GLY A 104 -21.07 12.10 9.53
C GLY A 104 -20.68 13.53 9.13
N ASN A 105 -19.37 13.85 9.04
CA ASN A 105 -18.90 15.21 8.78
C ASN A 105 -18.96 15.56 7.29
N GLN A 106 -20.02 16.24 6.87
CA GLN A 106 -20.25 16.63 5.48
C GLN A 106 -19.24 17.66 4.92
N LYS A 107 -18.39 18.28 5.75
CA LYS A 107 -17.38 19.25 5.28
C LYS A 107 -16.20 18.60 4.57
N ILE A 108 -15.98 17.30 4.77
CA ILE A 108 -14.83 16.58 4.23
C ILE A 108 -14.87 16.56 2.70
N ARG A 109 -13.84 17.10 2.07
CA ARG A 109 -13.72 17.16 0.61
C ARG A 109 -12.28 17.04 0.13
N TYR A 110 -12.15 16.58 -1.11
CA TYR A 110 -10.88 16.54 -1.83
C TYR A 110 -10.71 17.83 -2.65
N ILE A 111 -9.53 18.45 -2.56
CA ILE A 111 -9.13 19.59 -3.37
C ILE A 111 -7.88 19.18 -4.17
N PRO A 112 -7.97 19.04 -5.51
CA PRO A 112 -6.86 18.66 -6.37
C PRO A 112 -5.81 19.77 -6.56
#